data_AF-I3SM99-F1
#
_entry.id   AF-I3SM99-F1
#
_cell.length_a   1.000
_cell.length_b   1.000
_cell.length_c   1.000
_cell.angle_alpha   90.00
_cell.angle_beta   90.00
_cell.angle_gamma   90.00
#
_symmetry.space_group_name_H-M   'P 1'
#
loop_
_entity.id
_entity.type
_entity.pdbx_description
1 polymer ?
#
loop_
_entity_poly.entity_id
_entity_poly.type
_entity_poly.pdbx_seq_one_letter_code
_entity_poly.pdbx_strand_id
1 'polypeptide(L)'
;MASSFVKLDDSPMFQKQLFSIEETADELKDRCQNLFKGCKKFMTAIGEAYNGELAFADSLEAFGGGHDDPVSVSIGGPVISKFITALRELATFKELLRSQVSP
;
A
#
# COMPACT_ATOMS: atom_id res chain seq x y z
N MET A 1 23.08 -37.17 -25.66
CA MET A 1 22.63 -37.49 -24.28
C MET A 1 21.11 -37.40 -24.28
N ALA A 2 20.44 -38.51 -24.59
CA ALA A 2 18.99 -38.54 -24.67
C ALA A 2 18.42 -38.33 -23.26
N SER A 3 17.55 -37.33 -23.10
CA SER A 3 16.74 -37.15 -21.90
C SER A 3 15.87 -38.39 -21.73
N SER A 4 16.25 -39.29 -20.82
CA SER A 4 15.37 -40.35 -20.35
C SER A 4 14.24 -39.68 -19.57
N PHE A 5 13.19 -39.27 -20.29
CA PHE A 5 11.89 -39.15 -19.69
C PHE A 5 11.56 -40.53 -19.13
N VAL A 6 11.63 -40.65 -17.80
CA VAL A 6 11.10 -41.78 -17.04
C VAL A 6 9.75 -42.12 -17.68
N LYS A 7 9.55 -43.37 -18.10
CA LYS A 7 8.25 -43.86 -18.58
C LYS A 7 7.25 -43.65 -17.45
N LEU A 8 6.62 -42.48 -17.42
CA LEU A 8 5.51 -42.15 -16.56
C LEU A 8 4.37 -43.05 -17.01
N ASP A 9 4.02 -44.01 -16.17
CA ASP A 9 2.89 -44.89 -16.43
C ASP A 9 1.62 -44.03 -16.34
N ASP A 10 0.79 -44.03 -17.39
CA ASP A 10 -0.45 -43.26 -17.47
C ASP A 10 -1.55 -43.91 -16.63
N SER A 11 -1.21 -44.17 -15.36
CA SER A 11 -2.08 -44.82 -14.42
C SER A 11 -3.18 -43.83 -13.97
N PRO A 12 -4.38 -44.33 -13.63
CA PRO A 12 -5.43 -43.49 -13.06
C PRO A 12 -4.98 -42.70 -11.82
N MET A 13 -4.01 -43.22 -11.06
CA MET A 13 -3.44 -42.55 -9.90
C MET A 13 -2.55 -41.36 -10.28
N PHE A 14 -1.72 -41.51 -11.33
CA PHE A 14 -0.91 -40.41 -11.85
C PHE A 14 -1.77 -39.29 -12.41
N GLN A 15 -2.78 -39.62 -13.22
CA GLN A 15 -3.74 -38.64 -13.74
C GLN A 15 -4.45 -37.89 -12.61
N LYS A 16 -4.92 -38.59 -11.57
CA LYS A 16 -5.55 -37.94 -10.41
C LYS A 16 -4.61 -36.97 -9.68
N GLN A 17 -3.34 -37.34 -9.51
CA GLN A 17 -2.34 -36.46 -8.90
C GLN A 17 -2.05 -35.24 -9.79
N LEU A 18 -1.94 -35.43 -11.11
CA LEU A 18 -1.76 -34.35 -12.06
C LEU A 18 -2.90 -33.34 -11.99
N PHE A 19 -4.16 -33.80 -12.05
CA PHE A 19 -5.34 -32.93 -11.93
C PHE A 19 -5.38 -32.18 -10.60
N SER A 20 -5.01 -32.82 -9.49
CA SER A 20 -4.96 -32.16 -8.18
C SER A 20 -3.88 -31.07 -8.12
N ILE A 21 -2.73 -31.28 -8.77
CA ILE A 21 -1.67 -30.28 -8.87
C ILE A 21 -2.10 -29.12 -9.76
N GLU A 22 -2.75 -29.39 -10.89
CA GLU A 22 -3.31 -28.37 -11.77
C GLU A 22 -4.33 -27.50 -11.05
N GLU A 23 -5.28 -28.10 -10.32
CA GLU A 23 -6.26 -27.40 -9.50
C GLU A 23 -5.58 -26.52 -8.44
N THR A 24 -4.60 -27.06 -7.71
CA THR A 24 -3.86 -26.30 -6.69
C THR A 24 -3.05 -25.14 -7.31
N ALA A 25 -2.50 -25.34 -8.51
CA ALA A 25 -1.75 -24.32 -9.22
C ALA A 25 -2.66 -23.17 -9.69
N ASP A 26 -3.85 -23.48 -10.18
CA ASP A 26 -4.86 -22.49 -10.57
C ASP A 26 -5.36 -21.71 -9.34
N GLU A 27 -5.63 -22.37 -8.22
CA GLU A 27 -5.98 -21.69 -6.96
C GLU A 27 -4.86 -20.75 -6.48
N LEU A 28 -3.59 -21.20 -6.55
CA LEU A 28 -2.45 -20.39 -6.16
C LEU A 28 -2.31 -19.15 -7.06
N LYS A 29 -2.50 -19.34 -8.37
CA LYS A 29 -2.48 -18.24 -9.34
C LYS A 29 -3.55 -17.20 -9.02
N ASP A 30 -4.78 -17.62 -8.75
CA ASP A 30 -5.87 -16.72 -8.39
C ASP A 30 -5.59 -15.96 -7.08
N ARG A 31 -5.04 -16.65 -6.07
CA ARG A 31 -4.62 -16.02 -4.80
C ARG A 31 -3.52 -14.98 -5.02
N CYS A 32 -2.52 -15.29 -5.84
CA CYS A 32 -1.45 -14.35 -6.19
C CYS A 32 -1.98 -13.12 -6.95
N GLN A 33 -2.91 -13.32 -7.90
CA GLN A 33 -3.53 -12.22 -8.64
C GLN A 33 -4.35 -11.30 -7.71
N ASN A 34 -5.12 -11.89 -6.79
CA ASN A 34 -5.89 -11.14 -5.81
C ASN A 34 -4.98 -10.33 -4.88
N LEU A 35 -3.89 -10.93 -4.40
CA LEU A 35 -2.89 -10.23 -3.58
C LEU A 35 -2.28 -9.06 -4.34
N PHE A 36 -1.80 -9.29 -5.57
CA PHE A 36 -1.19 -8.25 -6.39
C PHE A 36 -2.15 -7.07 -6.66
N LYS A 37 -3.41 -7.37 -6.99
CA LYS A 37 -4.46 -6.35 -7.18
C LYS A 37 -4.72 -5.58 -5.88
N GLY A 38 -4.73 -6.26 -4.74
CA GLY A 38 -4.84 -5.65 -3.41
C GLY A 38 -3.67 -4.69 -3.12
N CYS A 39 -2.43 -5.13 -3.32
CA CYS A 39 -1.24 -4.30 -3.14
C CYS A 39 -1.27 -3.04 -4.01
N LYS A 40 -1.67 -3.17 -5.28
CA LYS A 40 -1.79 -2.02 -6.19
C LYS A 40 -2.81 -0.99 -5.68
N LYS A 41 -3.99 -1.44 -5.23
CA LYS A 41 -5.01 -0.56 -4.64
C LYS A 41 -4.50 0.12 -3.38
N PHE A 42 -3.84 -0.63 -2.50
CA PHE A 42 -3.24 -0.10 -1.28
C PHE A 42 -2.20 0.99 -1.57
N MET A 43 -1.31 0.75 -2.54
CA MET A 43 -0.30 1.72 -2.98
C MET A 43 -0.91 3.01 -3.54
N THR A 44 -2.01 2.93 -4.28
CA THR A 44 -2.76 4.11 -4.73
C THR A 44 -3.38 4.84 -3.54
N ALA A 45 -4.12 4.14 -2.69
CA ALA A 45 -4.82 4.73 -1.56
C ALA A 45 -3.87 5.43 -0.57
N ILE A 46 -2.71 4.84 -0.29
CA ILE A 46 -1.73 5.47 0.61
C ILE A 46 -1.08 6.71 -0.01
N GLY A 47 -0.83 6.71 -1.33
CA GLY A 47 -0.34 7.88 -2.04
C GLY A 47 -1.36 9.03 -2.04
N GLU A 48 -2.64 8.71 -2.25
CA GLU A 48 -3.73 9.67 -2.14
C GLU A 48 -3.86 10.23 -0.70
N ALA A 49 -3.78 9.36 0.31
CA ALA A 49 -3.82 9.78 1.72
C ALA A 49 -2.63 10.68 2.10
N TYR A 50 -1.42 10.35 1.63
CA TYR A 50 -0.24 11.21 1.80
C TYR A 50 -0.45 12.60 1.22
N ASN A 51 -0.86 12.68 -0.06
CA ASN A 51 -1.09 13.95 -0.74
C ASN A 51 -2.22 14.76 -0.08
N GLY A 52 -3.31 14.11 0.32
CA GLY A 52 -4.44 14.74 0.98
C GLY A 52 -4.08 15.30 2.36
N GLU A 53 -3.27 14.59 3.13
CA GLU A 53 -2.83 15.04 4.44
C GLU A 53 -1.89 16.25 4.36
N LEU A 54 -0.97 16.25 3.38
CA LEU A 54 -0.13 17.42 3.11
C LEU A 54 -0.97 18.64 2.68
N ALA A 55 -1.89 18.46 1.73
CA ALA A 55 -2.76 19.54 1.27
C ALA A 55 -3.62 20.12 2.41
N PHE A 56 -4.08 19.27 3.32
CA PHE A 56 -4.81 19.69 4.51
C PHE A 56 -3.91 20.45 5.49
N ALA A 57 -2.69 19.98 5.74
CA ALA A 57 -1.71 20.67 6.58
C ALA A 57 -1.37 22.06 6.01
N ASP A 58 -1.19 22.18 4.70
CA ASP A 58 -0.91 23.47 4.03
C ASP A 58 -2.11 24.42 4.11
N SER A 59 -3.34 23.89 4.00
CA SER A 59 -4.56 24.67 4.19
C SER A 59 -4.70 25.19 5.63
N LEU A 60 -4.33 24.37 6.62
CA LEU A 60 -4.29 24.77 8.03
C LEU A 60 -3.21 25.82 8.29
N GLU A 61 -2.05 25.72 7.64
CA GLU A 61 -0.97 26.70 7.76
C GLU A 61 -1.39 28.06 7.19
N ALA A 62 -2.04 28.06 6.02
CA ALA A 62 -2.61 29.27 5.42
C ALA A 62 -3.72 29.89 6.29
N PHE A 63 -4.57 29.06 6.90
CA PHE A 63 -5.63 29.52 7.81
C PHE A 63 -5.05 30.11 9.10
N GLY A 64 -4.04 29.47 9.67
CA GLY A 64 -3.48 29.81 10.97
C GLY A 64 -2.61 31.06 11.01
N GLY A 65 -2.45 31.82 9.91
CA GLY A 65 -1.87 33.18 9.91
C GLY A 65 -0.41 33.34 10.38
N GLY A 66 0.31 32.25 10.65
CA GLY A 66 1.68 32.29 11.18
C GLY A 66 1.74 32.53 12.69
N HIS A 67 2.92 32.32 13.28
CA HIS A 67 3.12 32.34 14.74
C HIS A 67 3.02 33.73 15.38
N ASP A 68 3.32 34.78 14.60
CA ASP A 68 3.50 36.15 15.13
C ASP A 68 2.37 37.12 14.74
N ASP A 69 1.30 36.64 14.11
CA ASP A 69 0.11 37.44 13.83
C ASP A 69 -0.81 37.53 15.07
N PRO A 70 -1.12 38.73 15.60
CA PRO A 70 -1.97 38.90 16.79
C PRO A 70 -3.37 38.29 16.64
N VAL A 71 -3.91 38.25 15.41
CA VAL A 71 -5.21 37.63 15.12
C VAL A 71 -5.09 36.11 15.20
N SER A 72 -4.09 35.52 14.54
CA SER A 72 -3.71 34.10 14.65
C SER A 72 -3.59 33.62 16.10
N VAL A 73 -2.85 34.33 16.94
CA VAL A 73 -2.67 33.96 18.36
C VAL A 73 -4.02 33.90 19.09
N SER A 74 -4.91 34.85 18.80
CA SER A 74 -6.23 34.93 19.42
C SER A 74 -7.19 33.83 18.98
N ILE A 75 -7.02 33.28 17.76
CA ILE A 75 -7.82 32.17 17.23
C ILE A 75 -7.19 30.78 17.47
N GLY A 76 -6.07 30.71 18.19
CA GLY A 76 -5.42 29.45 18.56
C GLY A 76 -4.32 28.98 17.60
N GLY A 77 -3.70 29.89 16.84
CA GLY A 77 -2.56 29.65 15.95
C GLY A 77 -1.48 28.70 16.53
N PRO A 78 -1.00 28.89 17.77
CA PRO A 78 0.00 27.99 18.36
C PRO A 78 -0.47 26.54 18.51
N VAL A 79 -1.76 26.30 18.70
CA VAL A 79 -2.34 24.94 18.74
C VAL A 79 -2.44 24.38 17.33
N ILE A 80 -2.87 25.19 16.36
CA ILE A 80 -2.96 24.83 14.94
C ILE A 80 -1.58 24.42 14.40
N SER A 81 -0.51 25.16 14.77
CA SER A 81 0.87 24.80 14.40
C SER A 81 1.28 23.40 14.88
N LYS A 82 0.86 22.98 16.09
CA LYS A 82 1.13 21.61 16.58
C LYS A 82 0.43 20.55 15.74
N PHE A 83 -0.81 20.80 15.33
CA PHE A 83 -1.54 19.91 14.43
C PHE A 83 -0.88 19.82 13.05
N ILE A 84 -0.42 20.94 12.48
CA ILE A 84 0.30 20.96 11.20
C ILE A 84 1.56 20.09 11.28
N THR A 85 2.37 20.24 12.34
CA THR A 85 3.56 19.41 12.54
C THR A 85 3.20 17.93 12.62
N ALA A 86 2.19 17.57 13.42
CA ALA A 86 1.76 16.18 13.55
C ALA A 86 1.23 15.59 12.23
N LEU A 87 0.48 16.36 11.45
CA LEU A 87 -0.01 15.95 10.13
C LEU A 87 1.13 15.73 9.14
N ARG A 88 2.13 16.63 9.14
CA ARG A 88 3.33 16.47 8.30
C ARG A 88 4.14 15.24 8.72
N GLU A 89 4.28 14.96 10.02
CA GLU A 89 4.92 13.74 10.51
C GLU A 89 4.14 12.49 10.06
N LEU A 90 2.82 12.47 10.23
CA LEU A 90 1.97 11.37 9.76
C LEU A 90 2.09 11.14 8.25
N ALA A 91 2.26 12.20 7.46
CA ALA A 91 2.45 12.10 6.02
C ALA A 91 3.79 11.43 5.70
N THR A 92 4.87 11.80 6.40
CA THR A 92 6.18 11.15 6.19
C THR A 92 6.16 9.65 6.49
N PHE A 93 5.41 9.22 7.52
CA PHE A 93 5.24 7.79 7.79
C PHE A 93 4.45 7.06 6.69
N LYS A 94 3.44 7.70 6.09
CA LYS A 94 2.70 7.13 4.95
C LYS A 94 3.58 6.98 3.72
N GLU A 95 4.40 7.98 3.41
CA GLU A 95 5.34 7.91 2.28
C GLU A 95 6.44 6.88 2.52
N LEU A 96 6.95 6.76 3.76
CA LEU A 96 7.87 5.69 4.13
C LEU A 96 7.24 4.32 3.87
N LEU A 97 6.01 4.08 4.37
CA LEU A 97 5.32 2.81 4.14
C LEU A 97 5.13 2.52 2.65
N ARG A 98 4.76 3.53 1.86
CA ARG A 98 4.61 3.42 0.41
C ARG A 98 5.92 3.01 -0.27
N SER A 99 7.03 3.65 0.08
CA SER A 99 8.35 3.33 -0.50
C SER A 99 8.80 1.90 -0.22
N GLN A 100 8.47 1.35 0.96
CA GLN A 100 8.84 -0.01 1.37
C GLN A 100 7.96 -1.10 0.73
N VAL A 101 6.74 -0.75 0.32
CA VAL A 101 5.76 -1.67 -0.27
C VAL A 101 5.77 -1.60 -1.81
N SER A 102 6.46 -0.61 -2.39
CA SER A 102 6.67 -0.56 -3.84
C SER A 102 7.56 -1.74 -4.29
N PRO A 103 7.11 -2.56 -5.27
CA PRO A 103 7.95 -3.58 -5.87
C PRO A 103 9.08 -2.98 -6.72
#